data_AF-A0A6A6ELM9-F1
#
_entry.id   AF-A0A6A6ELM9-F1
#
_cell.length_a   1.000
_cell.length_b   1.000
_cell.length_c   1.000
_cell.angle_alpha   90.00
_cell.angle_beta   90.00
_cell.angle_gamma   90.00
#
_symmetry.space_group_name_H-M   'P 1'
#
loop_
_entity.id
_entity.type
_entity.pdbx_description
1 polymer ?
#
loop_
_entity_poly.entity_id
_entity_poly.type
_entity_poly.pdbx_seq_one_letter_code
_entity_poly.pdbx_strand_id
1 'polypeptide(L)'
;MTVINFGEAPSQMLEKWCREPSILILLSQRYSYLSPEAFKAWEEDTNGKPQPPENIPDGMIESLIRAKNVNGAQFQLMVLYCSIFDIMIHGPEGYEAIQSLNITAEWDTLEKSLSSIDVPEVPGWR
;
A
#
# COMPACT_ATOMS: atom_id res chain seq x y z
N MET A 1 -18.39 13.61 -9.70
CA MET A 1 -17.22 13.74 -8.82
C MET A 1 -17.53 14.83 -7.81
N THR A 2 -17.74 14.48 -6.54
CA THR A 2 -18.06 15.45 -5.49
C THR A 2 -16.78 16.15 -5.00
N VAL A 3 -16.91 17.29 -4.31
CA VAL A 3 -15.76 18.05 -3.77
C VAL A 3 -14.89 17.19 -2.83
N ILE A 4 -15.51 16.24 -2.12
CA ILE A 4 -14.83 15.28 -1.24
C ILE A 4 -13.86 14.39 -2.02
N ASN A 5 -14.22 13.97 -3.24
CA ASN A 5 -13.37 13.11 -4.07
C ASN A 5 -12.08 13.82 -4.55
N PHE A 6 -12.06 15.15 -4.58
CA PHE A 6 -10.85 15.92 -4.91
C PHE A 6 -9.95 16.14 -3.68
N GLY A 7 -10.45 15.90 -2.46
CA GLY A 7 -9.72 16.09 -1.22
C GLY A 7 -8.43 15.27 -1.10
N GLU A 8 -8.39 14.10 -1.74
CA GLU A 8 -7.21 13.21 -1.76
C GLU A 8 -6.22 13.51 -2.89
N ALA A 9 -6.55 14.40 -3.84
CA ALA A 9 -5.63 14.72 -4.92
C ALA A 9 -4.28 15.31 -4.41
N PRO A 10 -4.27 16.19 -3.39
CA PRO A 10 -3.03 16.70 -2.81
C PRO A 10 -2.18 15.64 -2.09
N SER A 11 -2.80 14.74 -1.31
CA SER A 11 -2.09 13.66 -0.59
C SER A 11 -1.47 12.68 -1.59
N GLN A 12 -2.23 12.24 -2.60
CA GLN A 12 -1.77 11.40 -3.70
C GLN A 12 -0.61 12.04 -4.49
N MET A 13 -0.62 13.36 -4.66
CA MET A 13 0.50 14.09 -5.27
C MET A 13 1.74 14.05 -4.36
N LEU A 14 1.58 14.27 -3.05
CA LEU A 14 2.69 14.23 -2.09
C LEU A 14 3.36 12.84 -2.04
N GLU A 15 2.58 11.77 -2.13
CA GLU A 15 3.11 10.40 -2.21
C GLU A 15 4.02 10.15 -3.43
N LYS A 16 3.87 10.93 -4.51
CA LYS A 16 4.76 10.84 -5.67
C LYS A 16 6.14 11.43 -5.37
N TRP A 17 6.22 12.51 -4.58
CA TRP A 17 7.51 13.08 -4.17
C TRP A 17 8.31 12.12 -3.30
N CYS A 18 7.67 11.31 -2.46
CA CYS A 18 8.34 10.25 -1.70
C CYS A 18 8.99 9.15 -2.55
N ARG A 19 8.85 9.21 -3.89
CA ARG A 19 9.47 8.28 -4.85
C ARG A 19 10.45 8.99 -5.80
N GLU A 20 10.68 10.28 -5.62
CA GLU A 20 11.66 11.04 -6.39
C GLU A 20 13.08 10.83 -5.81
N PRO A 21 14.12 10.52 -6.62
CA PRO A 21 15.47 10.25 -6.12
C PRO A 21 16.01 11.31 -5.15
N SER A 22 15.89 12.58 -5.50
CA SER A 22 16.43 13.69 -4.70
C SER A 22 15.72 13.81 -3.34
N ILE A 23 14.42 13.53 -3.30
CA ILE A 23 13.61 13.54 -2.08
C ILE A 23 13.93 12.31 -1.22
N LEU A 24 14.13 11.14 -1.84
CA LEU A 24 14.54 9.94 -1.12
C LEU A 24 15.90 10.13 -0.43
N ILE A 25 16.85 10.80 -1.09
CA ILE A 25 18.13 11.16 -0.48
C ILE A 25 17.89 12.13 0.68
N LEU A 26 17.14 13.21 0.44
CA LEU A 26 16.87 14.25 1.43
C LEU A 26 16.19 13.71 2.70
N LEU A 27 15.28 12.74 2.56
CA LEU A 27 14.56 12.12 3.68
C LEU A 27 15.32 10.97 4.33
N SER A 28 16.45 10.55 3.76
CA SER A 28 17.23 9.41 4.27
C SER A 28 18.42 9.86 5.12
N GLN A 29 18.62 9.18 6.25
CA GLN A 29 19.89 9.20 6.97
C GLN A 29 20.04 7.88 7.72
N ARG A 30 21.24 7.30 7.66
CA ARG A 30 21.53 6.05 8.36
C ARG A 30 21.58 6.28 9.87
N TYR A 31 20.83 5.47 10.63
CA TYR A 31 20.68 5.66 12.08
C TYR A 31 22.00 5.65 12.87
N SER A 32 23.00 4.91 12.41
CA SER A 32 24.33 4.83 13.04
C SER A 32 25.09 6.17 13.03
N TYR A 33 24.64 7.17 12.27
CA TYR A 33 25.23 8.51 12.20
C TYR A 33 24.48 9.53 13.08
N LEU A 34 23.37 9.15 13.74
CA LEU A 34 22.54 10.08 14.51
C LEU A 34 23.16 10.48 15.85
N SER A 35 23.87 9.57 16.52
CA SER A 35 24.55 9.83 17.79
C SER A 35 25.63 8.79 18.08
N PRO A 36 26.57 9.08 19.01
CA PRO A 36 27.56 8.11 19.47
C PRO A 36 26.95 6.83 20.05
N GLU A 37 25.81 6.95 20.73
CA GLU A 37 25.08 5.82 21.31
C GLU A 37 24.47 4.95 20.21
N ALA A 38 23.89 5.56 19.17
CA ALA A 38 23.36 4.84 18.02
C ALA A 38 24.47 4.14 17.20
N PHE A 39 25.63 4.77 17.09
CA PHE A 39 26.82 4.15 16.48
C PHE A 39 27.27 2.92 17.27
N LYS A 40 27.38 3.05 18.60
CA LYS A 40 27.78 1.94 19.47
C LYS A 40 26.79 0.77 19.40
N ALA A 41 25.49 1.05 19.42
CA ALA A 41 24.46 0.03 19.25
C ALA A 41 24.57 -0.69 17.89
N TRP A 42 24.86 0.04 16.81
CA TRP A 42 25.12 -0.55 15.50
C TRP A 42 26.39 -1.42 15.47
N GLU A 43 27.47 -0.97 16.12
CA GLU A 43 28.75 -1.68 16.17
C GLU A 43 28.62 -3.02 16.91
N GLU A 44 27.90 -3.03 18.05
CA GLU A 44 27.59 -4.22 18.84
C GLU A 44 26.82 -5.28 18.01
N ASP A 45 25.87 -4.84 17.17
CA ASP A 45 25.03 -5.71 16.35
C ASP A 45 25.71 -6.26 15.08
N THR A 46 26.77 -5.60 14.59
CA THR A 46 27.32 -5.89 13.25
C THR A 46 28.65 -6.64 13.25
N ASN A 47 29.20 -6.95 14.43
CA ASN A 47 30.39 -7.79 14.62
C ASN A 47 31.59 -7.36 13.75
N GLY A 48 31.86 -6.05 13.71
CA GLY A 48 33.03 -5.48 13.03
C GLY A 48 32.90 -5.31 11.51
N LYS A 49 31.69 -5.36 10.94
CA LYS A 49 31.49 -4.96 9.54
C LYS A 49 31.82 -3.47 9.35
N PRO A 50 32.25 -3.04 8.15
CA PRO A 50 32.47 -1.63 7.88
C PRO A 50 31.15 -0.86 7.97
N GLN A 51 31.21 0.35 8.53
CA GLN A 51 30.05 1.24 8.59
C GLN A 51 29.56 1.56 7.18
N PRO A 52 28.28 1.32 6.86
CA PRO A 52 27.72 1.69 5.56
C PRO A 52 27.73 3.21 5.35
N PRO A 53 27.63 3.70 4.11
CA PRO A 53 27.48 5.12 3.85
C PRO A 53 26.32 5.75 4.63
N GLU A 54 26.48 7.03 5.00
CA GLU A 54 25.46 7.79 5.72
C GLU A 54 24.17 7.96 4.90
N ASN A 55 24.33 8.22 3.61
CA ASN A 55 23.24 8.40 2.66
C ASN A 55 22.83 7.08 2.00
N ILE A 56 21.57 7.00 1.57
CA ILE A 56 21.08 5.86 0.79
C ILE A 56 21.88 5.70 -0.52
N PRO A 57 22.38 4.49 -0.85
CA PRO A 57 23.13 4.27 -2.09
C PRO A 57 22.23 4.40 -3.33
N ASP A 58 22.77 4.94 -4.43
CA ASP A 58 22.03 5.15 -5.69
C ASP A 58 21.38 3.86 -6.22
N GLY A 59 22.11 2.73 -6.18
CA GLY A 59 21.56 1.44 -6.63
C GLY A 59 20.34 0.97 -5.82
N MET A 60 20.23 1.38 -4.55
CA MET A 60 19.05 1.13 -3.72
C MET A 60 17.89 2.05 -4.13
N ILE A 61 18.16 3.34 -4.39
CA ILE A 61 17.16 4.29 -4.90
C ILE A 61 16.57 3.77 -6.22
N GLU A 62 17.41 3.37 -7.16
CA GLU A 62 16.95 2.84 -8.45
C GLU A 62 16.07 1.60 -8.26
N SER A 63 16.45 0.71 -7.32
CA SER A 63 15.68 -0.49 -7.02
C SER A 63 14.30 -0.15 -6.46
N LEU A 64 14.21 0.84 -5.54
CA LEU A 64 12.95 1.33 -5.00
C LEU A 64 12.06 1.93 -6.09
N ILE A 65 12.63 2.72 -7.01
CA ILE A 65 11.89 3.34 -8.12
C ILE A 65 11.40 2.29 -9.10
N ARG A 66 12.22 1.29 -9.44
CA ARG A 66 11.80 0.18 -10.32
C ARG A 66 10.66 -0.61 -9.70
N ALA A 67 10.67 -0.81 -8.38
CA ALA A 67 9.66 -1.55 -7.66
C ALA A 67 8.31 -0.81 -7.50
N LYS A 68 8.20 0.47 -7.88
CA LYS A 68 7.02 1.31 -7.60
C LYS A 68 5.67 0.77 -8.11
N ASN A 69 5.70 -0.07 -9.13
CA ASN A 69 4.51 -0.64 -9.78
C ASN A 69 4.31 -2.14 -9.47
N VAL A 70 5.15 -2.73 -8.62
CA VAL A 70 4.97 -4.14 -8.21
C VAL A 70 3.59 -4.28 -7.58
N ASN A 71 2.81 -5.24 -8.07
CA ASN A 71 1.41 -5.50 -7.68
C ASN A 71 0.43 -4.34 -7.92
N GLY A 72 0.82 -3.30 -8.69
CA GLY A 72 -0.03 -2.13 -8.93
C GLY A 72 -1.38 -2.50 -9.57
N ALA A 73 -1.39 -3.41 -10.53
CA ALA A 73 -2.63 -3.90 -11.15
C ALA A 73 -3.52 -4.62 -10.14
N GLN A 74 -2.95 -5.50 -9.32
CA GLN A 74 -3.69 -6.23 -8.29
C GLN A 74 -4.31 -5.29 -7.26
N PHE A 75 -3.55 -4.28 -6.82
CA PHE A 75 -4.05 -3.25 -5.91
C PHE A 75 -5.22 -2.47 -6.53
N GLN A 76 -5.13 -2.10 -7.81
CA GLN A 76 -6.24 -1.41 -8.48
C GLN A 76 -7.48 -2.30 -8.67
N LEU A 77 -7.31 -3.59 -8.92
CA LEU A 77 -8.42 -4.55 -8.92
C LEU A 77 -9.07 -4.67 -7.53
N MET A 78 -8.26 -4.62 -6.47
CA MET A 78 -8.75 -4.58 -5.08
C MET A 78 -9.62 -3.35 -4.81
N VAL A 79 -9.11 -2.17 -5.18
CA VAL A 79 -9.86 -0.92 -5.07
C VAL A 79 -11.13 -0.95 -5.91
N LEU A 80 -11.07 -1.51 -7.12
CA LEU A 80 -12.21 -1.62 -8.02
C LEU A 80 -13.31 -2.50 -7.43
N TYR A 81 -12.98 -3.70 -6.92
CA TYR A 81 -14.02 -4.57 -6.34
C TYR A 81 -14.64 -3.91 -5.10
N CYS A 82 -13.84 -3.27 -4.24
CA CYS A 82 -14.36 -2.57 -3.05
C CYS A 82 -15.32 -1.45 -3.45
N SER A 83 -14.95 -0.69 -4.49
CA SER A 83 -15.77 0.43 -4.99
C SER A 83 -17.08 -0.06 -5.61
N ILE A 84 -17.05 -1.16 -6.37
CA ILE A 84 -18.25 -1.76 -6.96
C ILE A 84 -19.18 -2.29 -5.85
N PHE A 85 -18.62 -2.97 -4.85
CA PHE A 85 -19.39 -3.46 -3.72
C PHE A 85 -20.04 -2.32 -2.93
N ASP A 86 -19.30 -1.25 -2.65
CA ASP A 86 -19.83 -0.05 -1.98
C ASP A 86 -21.03 0.55 -2.73
N ILE A 87 -20.92 0.68 -4.06
CA ILE A 87 -22.02 1.14 -4.92
C ILE A 87 -23.20 0.16 -4.87
N MET A 88 -22.94 -1.15 -4.86
CA MET A 88 -24.00 -2.17 -4.84
C MET A 88 -24.84 -2.16 -3.57
N ILE A 89 -24.23 -1.91 -2.39
CA ILE A 89 -24.95 -1.94 -1.11
C ILE A 89 -25.60 -0.59 -0.76
N HIS A 90 -25.07 0.53 -1.26
CA HIS A 90 -25.58 1.88 -1.02
C HIS A 90 -26.41 2.46 -2.17
N GLY A 91 -26.41 1.81 -3.34
CA GLY A 91 -27.14 2.23 -4.53
C GLY A 91 -28.63 1.84 -4.63
N PRO A 92 -29.12 0.75 -4.00
CA PRO A 92 -30.54 0.37 -4.09
C PRO A 92 -31.47 1.45 -3.50
N GLU A 93 -32.58 1.72 -4.18
CA GLU A 93 -33.51 2.81 -3.81
C GLU A 93 -34.39 2.50 -2.59
N GLY A 94 -34.41 1.26 -2.10
CA GLY A 94 -35.35 0.80 -1.09
C GLY A 94 -34.77 -0.19 -0.09
N TYR A 95 -35.22 -0.09 1.16
CA TYR A 95 -34.80 -0.95 2.27
C TYR A 95 -35.07 -2.45 2.00
N GLU A 96 -36.19 -2.77 1.35
CA GLU A 96 -36.54 -4.16 1.00
C GLU A 96 -35.56 -4.79 -0.01
N ALA A 97 -34.98 -3.99 -0.92
CA ALA A 97 -34.00 -4.45 -1.88
C ALA A 97 -32.66 -4.83 -1.21
N ILE A 98 -32.31 -4.15 -0.11
CA ILE A 98 -31.13 -4.47 0.69
C ILE A 98 -31.38 -5.66 1.61
N GLN A 99 -32.57 -5.77 2.22
CA GLN A 99 -32.91 -6.91 3.08
C GLN A 99 -32.92 -8.26 2.34
N SER A 100 -33.24 -8.23 1.04
CA SER A 100 -33.24 -9.42 0.19
C SER A 100 -31.87 -9.75 -0.41
N LEU A 101 -30.89 -8.84 -0.30
CA LEU A 101 -29.55 -9.02 -0.83
C LEU A 101 -28.73 -9.93 0.10
N ASN A 102 -28.17 -11.01 -0.45
CA ASN A 102 -27.17 -11.80 0.26
C ASN A 102 -25.80 -11.12 0.13
N ILE A 103 -25.53 -10.17 1.02
CA ILE A 103 -24.32 -9.32 1.01
C ILE A 103 -23.03 -10.17 0.95
N THR A 104 -22.97 -11.27 1.69
CA THR A 104 -21.80 -12.15 1.71
C THR A 104 -21.60 -12.86 0.37
N ALA A 105 -22.67 -13.35 -0.24
CA ALA A 105 -22.57 -14.03 -1.55
C ALA A 105 -22.16 -13.06 -2.67
N GLU A 106 -22.66 -11.83 -2.64
CA GLU A 106 -22.28 -10.79 -3.61
C GLU A 106 -20.81 -10.37 -3.46
N TRP A 107 -20.33 -10.20 -2.22
CA TRP A 107 -18.92 -9.96 -1.94
C TRP A 107 -18.04 -11.07 -2.50
N ASP A 108 -18.36 -12.33 -2.20
CA ASP A 108 -17.59 -13.49 -2.65
C ASP A 108 -17.56 -13.60 -4.17
N THR A 109 -18.67 -13.28 -4.83
CA THR A 109 -18.78 -13.29 -6.29
C THR A 109 -17.90 -12.19 -6.91
N LEU A 110 -17.94 -10.97 -6.37
CA LEU A 110 -17.11 -9.86 -6.81
C LEU A 110 -15.62 -10.13 -6.58
N GLU A 111 -15.24 -10.63 -5.41
CA GLU A 111 -13.87 -11.00 -5.08
C GLU A 111 -13.34 -12.07 -6.05
N LYS A 112 -14.09 -13.15 -6.28
CA LYS A 112 -13.70 -14.21 -7.22
C LYS A 112 -13.55 -13.69 -8.65
N SER A 113 -14.46 -12.84 -9.10
CA SER A 113 -14.46 -12.34 -10.49
C SER A 113 -13.34 -11.34 -10.79
N LEU A 114 -12.92 -10.53 -9.80
CA LEU A 114 -11.98 -9.42 -10.01
C LEU A 114 -10.59 -9.67 -9.44
N SER A 115 -10.44 -10.45 -8.36
CA SER A 115 -9.14 -10.66 -7.74
C SER A 115 -8.23 -11.61 -8.52
N SER A 116 -8.79 -12.48 -9.38
CA SER A 116 -8.06 -13.59 -10.03
C SER A 116 -7.27 -14.50 -9.06
N ILE A 117 -7.60 -14.44 -7.76
CA ILE A 117 -6.99 -15.24 -6.70
C ILE A 117 -8.02 -16.28 -6.28
N ASP A 118 -7.66 -17.55 -6.37
CA ASP A 118 -8.46 -18.64 -5.81
C ASP A 118 -8.31 -18.64 -4.29
N VAL A 119 -9.29 -18.04 -3.62
CA VAL A 119 -9.39 -18.04 -2.17
C VAL A 119 -9.92 -19.41 -1.70
N PRO A 120 -9.23 -20.12 -0.79
CA PRO A 120 -9.68 -21.43 -0.30
C PRO A 120 -11.03 -21.35 0.42
N GLU A 121 -11.98 -22.21 0.05
CA GLU A 121 -13.33 -22.29 0.66
C GLU A 121 -13.35 -23.03 2.01
N VAL A 122 -12.27 -22.95 2.80
CA VAL A 122 -12.16 -23.68 4.07
C VAL A 122 -12.94 -22.96 5.17
N PRO A 123 -13.77 -23.66 5.96
CA PRO A 123 -14.44 -23.07 7.11
C PRO A 123 -13.43 -22.52 8.12
N GLY A 124 -13.56 -21.24 8.51
CA GLY A 124 -12.71 -20.58 9.50
C GLY A 124 -11.53 -19.77 8.96
N TRP A 125 -11.42 -19.62 7.64
CA TRP A 125 -10.47 -18.70 7.01
C TRP A 125 -10.98 -17.24 6.95
N ARG A 126 -12.31 -17.03 7.08
CA ARG A 126 -12.97 -15.71 7.15
C ARG A 126 -13.70 -15.52 8.46
#